data_AF-A0A1F9Y3C8-F1
#
_entry.id   AF-A0A1F9Y3C8-F1
#
_cell.length_a   1.000
_cell.length_b   1.000
_cell.length_c   1.000
_cell.angle_alpha   90.00
_cell.angle_beta   90.00
_cell.angle_gamma   90.00
#
_symmetry.space_group_name_H-M   'P 1'
#
loop_
_entity.id
_entity.type
_entity.pdbx_description
1 polymer ?
#
loop_
_entity_poly.entity_id
_entity_poly.type
_entity_poly.pdbx_seq_one_letter_code
_entity_poly.pdbx_strand_id
1 'polypeptide(L)'
;MILIRFHGRYAYLAALERGTKDVCPIQMVRYAPLGASPVELCRLGYLGSEDEWEYSFFKYSDERYEQSVCASGHFTATPEHCFDTSAGVYFGGLRR
;
A
#
# COMPACT_ATOMS: atom_id res chain seq x y z
N MET A 1 6.96 8.48 -2.92
CA MET A 1 7.30 7.33 -3.81
C MET A 1 6.61 6.09 -3.26
N ILE A 2 6.19 5.13 -4.09
CA ILE A 2 5.50 3.91 -3.60
C ILE A 2 6.42 2.70 -3.84
N LEU A 3 6.55 1.85 -2.83
CA LEU A 3 7.26 0.59 -2.87
C LEU A 3 6.24 -0.55 -2.92
N ILE A 4 6.35 -1.42 -3.92
CA ILE A 4 5.52 -2.61 -4.06
C ILE A 4 6.43 -3.84 -3.95
N ARG A 5 6.13 -4.73 -3.01
CA ARG A 5 6.85 -5.98 -2.79
C ARG A 5 5.92 -7.15 -3.04
N PHE A 6 6.31 -8.07 -3.91
CA PHE A 6 5.55 -9.30 -4.14
C PHE A 6 6.19 -10.45 -3.37
N HIS A 7 5.36 -11.21 -2.65
CA HIS A 7 5.78 -12.43 -1.96
C HIS A 7 4.69 -13.50 -2.12
N GLY A 8 4.90 -14.40 -3.08
CA GLY A 8 3.92 -15.42 -3.45
C GLY A 8 2.62 -14.79 -3.96
N ARG A 9 1.50 -15.16 -3.34
CA ARG A 9 0.17 -14.61 -3.68
C ARG A 9 -0.09 -13.20 -3.12
N TYR A 10 0.84 -12.62 -2.37
CA TYR A 10 0.62 -11.35 -1.69
C TYR A 10 1.48 -10.23 -2.29
N ALA A 11 0.88 -9.05 -2.46
CA ALA A 11 1.55 -7.80 -2.76
C ALA A 11 1.50 -6.90 -1.52
N TYR A 12 2.63 -6.34 -1.12
CA TYR A 12 2.78 -5.44 0.02
C TYR A 12 3.08 -4.05 -0.52
N LEU A 13 2.29 -3.07 -0.09
CA LEU A 13 2.40 -1.69 -0.52
C LEU A 13 2.87 -0.84 0.66
N ALA A 14 3.90 -0.06 0.41
CA ALA A 14 4.42 0.90 1.36
C ALA A 14 4.69 2.24 0.67
N ALA A 15 4.48 3.34 1.39
CA ALA A 15 4.90 4.65 0.96
C ALA A 15 6.30 4.98 1.48
N LEU A 16 7.12 5.54 0.62
CA LEU A 16 8.41 6.10 0.96
C LEU A 16 8.28 7.61 1.02
N GLU A 17 8.74 8.20 2.14
CA GLU A 17 8.85 9.65 2.27
C GLU A 17 9.70 10.22 1.13
N ARG A 18 9.21 11.28 0.52
CA ARG A 18 9.87 11.89 -0.63
C ARG A 18 11.10 12.64 -0.14
N GLY A 19 12.28 12.04 -0.31
CA GLY A 19 13.53 12.77 -0.14
C GLY A 19 13.55 13.99 -1.05
N THR A 20 13.94 15.16 -0.51
CA THR A 20 13.91 16.47 -1.16
C THR A 20 14.65 16.55 -2.51
N LYS A 21 15.42 15.52 -2.90
CA LYS A 21 16.23 15.49 -4.12
C LYS A 21 15.66 14.67 -5.29
N ASP A 22 14.52 14.01 -5.12
CA ASP A 22 13.94 13.17 -6.18
C ASP A 22 13.02 13.95 -7.14
N VAL A 23 13.62 14.38 -8.26
CA VAL A 23 13.00 15.13 -9.38
C VAL A 23 12.37 14.17 -10.41
N CYS A 24 12.58 12.86 -10.30
CA CYS A 24 11.98 11.89 -11.22
C CYS A 24 10.55 11.53 -10.76
N PRO A 25 9.50 11.77 -11.58
CA PRO A 25 8.12 11.57 -11.14
C PRO A 25 7.72 10.10 -10.98
N ILE A 26 8.43 9.16 -11.64
CA ILE A 26 8.14 7.72 -11.60
C ILE A 26 9.47 6.95 -11.57
N GLN A 27 9.85 6.44 -10.41
CA GLN A 27 10.94 5.47 -10.30
C GLN A 27 10.38 4.15 -9.78
N MET A 28 10.51 3.11 -10.59
CA MET A 28 10.18 1.74 -10.21
C MET A 28 11.43 1.12 -9.57
N VAL A 29 11.49 1.13 -8.25
CA VAL A 29 12.65 0.61 -7.51
C VAL A 29 12.26 -0.71 -6.83
N ARG A 30 13.09 -1.74 -7.02
CA ARG A 30 12.85 -3.09 -6.47
C ARG A 30 13.00 -3.17 -4.95
N TYR A 31 13.78 -2.28 -4.37
CA TYR A 31 14.12 -2.29 -2.94
C TYR A 31 13.99 -0.88 -2.36
N ALA A 32 13.63 -0.79 -1.09
CA ALA A 32 13.71 0.48 -0.38
C ALA A 32 15.17 0.98 -0.42
N PRO A 33 15.41 2.27 -0.73
CA PRO A 33 16.75 2.83 -0.66
C PRO A 33 17.31 2.69 0.76
N LEU A 34 18.62 2.47 0.86
CA LEU A 34 19.31 2.29 2.13
C LEU A 34 19.10 3.56 2.99
N GLY A 35 18.50 3.41 4.17
CA GLY A 35 18.19 4.53 5.07
C GLY A 35 16.80 5.15 4.91
N ALA A 36 15.95 4.64 4.00
CA ALA A 36 14.55 5.04 3.94
C ALA A 36 13.70 4.20 4.89
N SER A 37 12.79 4.85 5.62
CA SER A 37 11.77 4.21 6.46
C SER A 37 10.45 4.10 5.68
N PRO A 38 10.13 2.95 5.06
CA PRO A 38 8.86 2.76 4.38
C PRO A 38 7.69 2.75 5.39
N VAL A 39 6.64 3.49 5.07
CA VAL A 39 5.36 3.48 5.76
C VAL A 39 4.50 2.40 5.13
N GLU A 40 4.34 1.26 5.79
CA GLU A 40 3.51 0.15 5.33
C GLU A 40 2.05 0.61 5.27
N LEU A 41 1.42 0.47 4.11
CA LEU A 41 0.04 0.92 3.86
C LEU A 41 -0.92 -0.26 3.94
N CYS A 42 -0.75 -1.21 3.02
CA CYS A 42 -1.66 -2.35 2.88
C CYS A 42 -0.99 -3.54 2.20
N ARG A 43 -1.62 -4.69 2.37
CA ARG A 43 -1.28 -5.94 1.70
C ARG A 43 -2.48 -6.42 0.92
N LEU A 44 -2.26 -6.74 -0.35
CA LEU A 44 -3.24 -7.31 -1.26
C LEU A 44 -2.94 -8.79 -1.46
N GLY A 45 -3.95 -9.65 -1.35
CA GLY A 45 -3.86 -11.07 -1.70
C GLY A 45 -4.52 -11.34 -3.04
N TYR A 46 -3.79 -11.88 -4.01
CA TYR A 46 -4.36 -12.25 -5.31
C TYR A 46 -5.23 -13.50 -5.16
N LEU A 47 -6.53 -13.38 -5.47
CA LEU A 47 -7.50 -14.48 -5.37
C LEU A 47 -7.70 -15.26 -6.68
N GLY A 48 -7.03 -14.87 -7.76
CA GLY A 48 -7.19 -15.50 -9.08
C GLY A 48 -8.07 -14.72 -10.05
N SER A 49 -8.55 -13.54 -9.67
CA SER A 49 -9.22 -12.58 -10.55
C SER A 49 -8.48 -11.24 -10.49
N GLU A 50 -8.40 -10.56 -11.63
CA GLU A 50 -7.75 -9.23 -11.72
C GLU A 50 -8.50 -8.18 -10.88
N ASP A 51 -9.83 -8.34 -10.76
CA ASP A 51 -10.72 -7.42 -10.05
C ASP A 51 -10.93 -7.78 -8.56
N GLU A 52 -10.47 -8.95 -8.11
CA GLU A 52 -10.70 -9.42 -6.74
C GLU A 52 -9.39 -9.70 -6.01
N TRP A 53 -9.01 -8.77 -5.14
CA TRP A 53 -7.87 -8.91 -4.27
C TRP A 53 -8.31 -8.81 -2.81
N GLU A 54 -7.82 -9.71 -1.95
CA GLU A 54 -8.03 -9.65 -0.51
C GLU A 54 -7.31 -8.43 0.07
N TYR A 55 -8.07 -7.53 0.70
CA TYR A 55 -7.51 -6.34 1.31
C TYR A 55 -7.15 -6.57 2.78
N SER A 56 -5.91 -6.29 3.14
CA SER A 56 -5.45 -6.25 4.53
C SER A 56 -4.75 -4.93 4.81
N PHE A 57 -5.19 -4.21 5.84
CA PHE A 57 -4.59 -2.95 6.27
C PHE A 57 -3.46 -3.20 7.26
N PHE A 58 -2.42 -2.36 7.24
CA PHE A 58 -1.32 -2.47 8.19
C PHE A 58 -1.64 -1.77 9.52
N LYS A 59 -1.82 -2.54 10.59
CA LYS A 59 -2.09 -1.98 11.92
C LYS A 59 -0.77 -1.71 12.64
N TYR A 60 -0.39 -0.44 12.73
CA TYR A 60 0.84 -0.01 13.43
C TYR A 60 0.86 -0.35 14.92
N SER A 61 -0.30 -0.44 15.59
CA SER A 61 -0.36 -0.79 17.01
C SER A 61 0.10 -2.22 17.31
N ASP A 62 -0.08 -3.13 16.37
CA ASP A 62 0.28 -4.56 16.50
C ASP A 62 1.40 -4.98 15.54
N GLU A 63 1.89 -4.05 14.71
CA GLU A 63 2.86 -4.30 13.63
C GLU A 63 2.44 -5.45 12.69
N ARG A 64 1.13 -5.61 12.49
CA ARG A 64 0.53 -6.74 11.76
C ARG A 64 -0.46 -6.30 10.70
N TYR A 65 -0.53 -7.09 9.64
CA TYR A 65 -1.55 -6.97 8.60
C TYR A 65 -2.83 -7.63 9.05
N GLU A 66 -3.90 -6.84 9.21
CA GLU A 66 -5.22 -7.30 9.59
C GLU A 66 -6.16 -7.16 8.39
N GLN A 67 -7.02 -8.17 8.18
CA GLN A 67 -8.01 -8.12 7.10
C GLN A 67 -8.96 -6.94 7.36
N SER A 68 -9.16 -6.11 6.36
CA SER A 68 -9.95 -4.89 6.50
C SER A 68 -10.91 -4.75 5.32
N VAL A 69 -11.86 -3.82 5.46
CA VAL A 69 -12.81 -3.49 4.40
C VAL A 69 -12.28 -2.30 3.60
N CYS A 70 -12.46 -2.36 2.28
CA CYS A 70 -12.21 -1.22 1.40
C CYS A 70 -13.22 -0.10 1.69
N ALA A 71 -12.99 1.11 1.15
CA ALA A 71 -13.93 2.24 1.30
C ALA A 71 -15.36 1.93 0.80
N SER A 72 -15.50 0.94 -0.08
CA SER A 72 -16.78 0.42 -0.59
C SER A 72 -17.50 -0.54 0.38
N GLY A 73 -16.86 -0.94 1.48
CA GLY A 73 -17.41 -1.90 2.45
C GLY A 73 -17.14 -3.37 2.12
N HIS A 74 -16.42 -3.67 1.04
CA HIS A 74 -16.07 -5.03 0.65
C HIS A 74 -14.68 -5.44 1.15
N PHE A 75 -14.53 -6.72 1.49
CA PHE A 75 -13.22 -7.32 1.86
C PHE A 75 -12.33 -7.60 0.65
N THR A 76 -12.93 -7.65 -0.53
CA THR A 76 -12.25 -7.81 -1.82
C THR A 76 -12.58 -6.61 -2.69
N ALA A 77 -11.57 -6.10 -3.39
CA ALA A 77 -11.75 -5.05 -4.39
C ALA A 77 -10.62 -5.10 -5.41
N THR A 78 -10.71 -4.23 -6.42
CA THR A 78 -9.62 -4.03 -7.36
C THR A 78 -8.39 -3.47 -6.62
N PRO A 79 -7.17 -3.75 -7.10
CA PRO A 79 -5.96 -3.31 -6.44
C PRO A 79 -5.87 -1.77 -6.37
N GLU A 80 -6.40 -1.06 -7.38
CA GLU A 80 -6.48 0.41 -7.38
C GLU A 80 -7.38 0.91 -6.25
N HIS A 81 -8.55 0.30 -6.09
CA HIS A 81 -9.52 0.72 -5.07
C HIS A 81 -9.02 0.44 -3.64
N CYS A 82 -8.32 -0.68 -3.46
CA CYS A 82 -7.63 -0.99 -2.22
C CYS A 82 -6.56 0.07 -1.90
N PHE A 83 -5.75 0.43 -2.90
CA PHE A 83 -4.71 1.46 -2.75
C PHE A 83 -5.30 2.82 -2.39
N ASP A 84 -6.33 3.27 -3.11
CA ASP A 84 -7.00 4.55 -2.84
C ASP A 84 -7.60 4.60 -1.45
N THR A 85 -8.16 3.48 -0.97
CA THR A 85 -8.65 3.36 0.41
C THR A 85 -7.52 3.56 1.42
N SER A 86 -6.40 2.86 1.28
CA SER A 86 -5.27 3.00 2.20
C SER A 86 -4.62 4.39 2.13
N ALA A 87 -4.47 4.92 0.91
CA ALA A 87 -3.95 6.25 0.69
C ALA A 87 -4.86 7.32 1.32
N GLY A 88 -6.18 7.15 1.26
CA GLY A 88 -7.13 8.01 1.96
C GLY A 88 -6.92 8.02 3.48
N VAL A 89 -6.61 6.88 4.09
CA VAL A 89 -6.38 6.78 5.54
C VAL A 89 -5.08 7.46 5.96
N TYR A 90 -3.98 7.22 5.25
CA TYR A 90 -2.65 7.73 5.64
C TYR A 90 -2.32 9.11 5.07
N PHE A 91 -2.75 9.42 3.85
CA PHE A 91 -2.47 10.67 3.14
C PHE A 91 -3.67 11.62 3.06
N GLY A 92 -4.90 11.15 3.30
CA GLY A 92 -6.09 12.00 3.28
C GLY A 92 -6.14 13.07 4.38
N GLY A 93 -5.29 12.96 5.40
CA GLY A 93 -5.06 14.02 6.40
C GLY A 93 -4.23 15.21 5.90
N LEU A 94 -3.54 15.08 4.75
CA LEU A 94 -2.69 16.13 4.18
C LEU A 94 -3.46 17.06 3.23
N ARG A 95 -4.65 17.51 3.65
CA ARG A 95 -5.41 18.58 3.02
C ARG A 95 -5.83 19.60 4.09
N ARG A 96 -4.94 20.55 4.37
CA ARG A 96 -5.30 21.88 4.87
C ARG A 96 -4.49 22.91 4.12
#